data_AF-A0A928VCU5-F1
#
_entry.id   AF-A0A928VCU5-F1
#
_cell.length_a   1.000
_cell.length_b   1.000
_cell.length_c   1.000
_cell.angle_alpha   90.00
_cell.angle_beta   90.00
_cell.angle_gamma   90.00
#
_symmetry.space_group_name_H-M   'P 1'
#
loop_
_entity.id
_entity.type
_entity.pdbx_description
1 polymer ?
#
loop_
_entity_poly.entity_id
_entity_poly.type
_entity_poly.pdbx_seq_one_letter_code
_entity_poly.pdbx_strand_id
1 'polypeptide(L)'
;EGQGVLWEFFDYLKGTILIMGLLFFVSFEAGLGWFLGGLVYAAFSSYAHQLQHENPTKCFWMKMPVHYVHHKYGMWHHNFGLAVDWWDHVFGTYKPVEWLTEEELSQGDRNYLQLRWW
;
A
#
# COMPACT_ATOMS: atom_id res chain seq x y z
N GLU A 1 3.52 -12.43 -1.54
CA GLU A 1 4.39 -11.68 -2.47
C GLU A 1 3.52 -10.82 -3.35
N GLY A 2 3.99 -9.63 -3.73
CA GLY A 2 3.27 -8.79 -4.70
C GLY A 2 3.25 -9.42 -6.10
N GLN A 3 2.44 -8.88 -6.99
CA GLN A 3 2.39 -9.28 -8.41
C GLN A 3 2.92 -8.19 -9.36
N GLY A 4 3.54 -7.15 -8.81
CA GLY A 4 3.94 -5.97 -9.57
C GLY A 4 2.88 -4.88 -9.56
N VAL A 5 3.31 -3.63 -9.67
CA VAL A 5 2.48 -2.44 -9.42
C VAL A 5 1.21 -2.40 -10.28
N LEU A 6 1.30 -2.76 -11.57
CA LEU A 6 0.16 -2.66 -12.49
C LEU A 6 -0.88 -3.76 -12.26
N TRP A 7 -0.47 -4.99 -11.99
CA TRP A 7 -1.42 -6.08 -11.73
C TRP A 7 -2.16 -5.89 -10.42
N GLU A 8 -1.44 -5.51 -9.37
CA GLU A 8 -2.05 -5.12 -8.09
C GLU A 8 -3.04 -3.97 -8.26
N PHE A 9 -2.68 -2.94 -9.05
CA PHE A 9 -3.59 -1.84 -9.37
C PHE A 9 -4.89 -2.32 -10.03
N PHE A 10 -4.79 -3.15 -11.07
CA PHE A 10 -5.97 -3.67 -11.76
C PHE A 10 -6.83 -4.54 -10.87
N ASP A 11 -6.24 -5.34 -9.98
CA ASP A 11 -7.00 -6.16 -9.04
C ASP A 11 -7.71 -5.31 -7.99
N TYR A 12 -7.09 -4.24 -7.51
CA TYR A 12 -7.76 -3.28 -6.63
C TYR A 12 -8.93 -2.61 -7.35
N LEU A 13 -8.72 -2.14 -8.58
CA LEU A 13 -9.79 -1.56 -9.39
C LEU A 13 -10.96 -2.53 -9.60
N LYS A 14 -10.69 -3.78 -10.01
CA LYS A 14 -11.75 -4.79 -10.18
C LYS A 14 -12.56 -4.98 -8.91
N GLY A 15 -11.90 -5.00 -7.75
CA GLY A 15 -12.55 -5.15 -6.45
C GLY A 15 -13.37 -3.94 -6.00
N THR A 16 -13.01 -2.72 -6.43
CA THR A 16 -13.59 -1.48 -5.90
C THR A 16 -14.37 -0.63 -6.91
N ILE A 17 -14.36 -0.95 -8.20
CA ILE A 17 -14.91 -0.08 -9.27
C ILE A 17 -16.39 0.27 -9.05
N LEU A 18 -17.18 -0.66 -8.52
CA LEU A 18 -18.59 -0.42 -8.21
C LEU A 18 -18.74 0.60 -7.06
N ILE A 19 -17.93 0.48 -6.01
CA ILE A 19 -17.92 1.42 -4.87
C ILE A 19 -17.44 2.80 -5.31
N MET A 20 -16.46 2.86 -6.21
CA MET A 20 -15.97 4.11 -6.81
C MET A 20 -17.04 4.82 -7.65
N GLY A 21 -18.07 4.11 -8.13
CA GLY A 21 -19.18 4.70 -8.89
C GLY A 21 -20.31 5.29 -8.04
N LEU A 22 -20.39 4.97 -6.74
CA LEU A 22 -21.58 5.25 -5.93
C LEU A 22 -21.92 6.74 -5.80
N LEU A 23 -20.92 7.61 -5.72
CA LEU A 23 -21.15 9.04 -5.50
C LEU A 23 -21.65 9.80 -6.74
N PHE A 24 -21.62 9.19 -7.93
CA PHE A 24 -22.29 9.74 -9.11
C PHE A 24 -23.82 9.78 -8.95
N PHE A 25 -24.41 8.94 -8.09
CA PHE A 25 -25.83 9.00 -7.76
C PHE A 25 -26.20 10.19 -6.87
N VAL A 26 -25.20 10.85 -6.26
CA VAL A 26 -25.41 12.05 -5.43
C VAL A 26 -25.25 13.31 -6.27
N SER A 27 -24.14 13.45 -6.99
CA SER A 27 -23.89 14.52 -7.97
C SER A 27 -22.73 14.14 -8.88
N PHE A 28 -22.62 14.82 -10.03
CA PHE A 28 -21.52 14.59 -10.96
C PHE A 28 -20.17 14.96 -10.33
N GLU A 29 -20.10 16.08 -9.62
CA GLU A 29 -18.89 16.60 -8.97
C GLU A 29 -18.43 15.66 -7.84
N ALA A 30 -19.36 15.19 -7.00
CA ALA A 30 -19.03 14.23 -5.94
C ALA A 30 -18.57 12.89 -6.52
N GLY A 31 -19.26 12.40 -7.55
CA GLY A 31 -18.87 11.18 -8.27
C GLY A 31 -17.48 11.29 -8.87
N LEU A 32 -17.19 12.39 -9.56
CA LEU A 32 -15.88 12.62 -10.18
C LEU A 32 -14.76 12.71 -9.13
N GLY A 33 -14.97 13.46 -8.05
CA GLY A 33 -13.99 13.61 -6.97
C GLY A 33 -13.70 12.27 -6.27
N TRP A 34 -14.74 11.50 -5.95
CA TRP A 34 -14.62 10.19 -5.32
C TRP A 34 -13.93 9.16 -6.23
N PHE A 35 -14.34 9.11 -7.50
CA PHE A 35 -13.78 8.18 -8.47
C PHE A 35 -12.30 8.46 -8.73
N LEU A 36 -11.93 9.72 -8.98
CA LEU A 36 -10.52 10.11 -9.18
C LEU A 36 -9.69 9.89 -7.91
N GLY A 37 -10.22 10.26 -6.73
CA GLY A 37 -9.55 10.00 -5.45
C GLY A 37 -9.30 8.51 -5.23
N GLY A 38 -10.30 7.68 -5.55
CA GLY A 38 -10.18 6.23 -5.52
C GLY A 38 -9.11 5.69 -6.47
N LEU A 39 -9.07 6.18 -7.72
CA LEU A 39 -8.05 5.79 -8.69
C LEU A 39 -6.63 6.15 -8.21
N VAL A 40 -6.45 7.38 -7.72
CA VAL A 40 -5.16 7.85 -7.20
C VAL A 40 -4.73 7.00 -6.00
N TYR A 41 -5.66 6.73 -5.08
CA TYR A 41 -5.35 5.92 -3.91
C TYR A 41 -5.03 4.47 -4.28
N ALA A 42 -5.74 3.87 -5.25
CA ALA A 42 -5.43 2.53 -5.74
C ALA A 42 -4.02 2.47 -6.37
N ALA A 43 -3.66 3.46 -7.18
CA ALA A 43 -2.33 3.55 -7.78
C ALA A 43 -1.22 3.74 -6.73
N PHE A 44 -1.46 4.59 -5.73
CA PHE A 44 -0.53 4.77 -4.61
C PHE A 44 -0.41 3.49 -3.77
N SER A 45 -1.51 2.81 -3.48
CA SER A 45 -1.53 1.59 -2.69
C SER A 45 -0.82 0.44 -3.39
N SER A 46 -1.00 0.26 -4.70
CA SER A 46 -0.30 -0.80 -5.46
C SER A 46 1.20 -0.52 -5.55
N TYR A 47 1.57 0.74 -5.74
CA TYR A 47 2.96 1.19 -5.70
C TYR A 47 3.60 0.92 -4.34
N ALA A 48 2.95 1.37 -3.27
CA ALA A 48 3.44 1.20 -1.90
C ALA A 48 3.52 -0.28 -1.50
N HIS A 49 2.55 -1.10 -1.90
CA HIS A 49 2.57 -2.54 -1.68
C HIS A 49 3.83 -3.17 -2.28
N GLN A 50 4.12 -2.89 -3.56
CA GLN A 50 5.31 -3.44 -4.21
C GLN A 50 6.62 -2.84 -3.65
N LEU A 51 6.61 -1.55 -3.30
CA LEU A 51 7.75 -0.90 -2.66
C LEU A 51 8.10 -1.54 -1.31
N GLN A 52 7.08 -1.90 -0.52
CA GLN A 52 7.32 -2.58 0.75
C GLN A 52 7.93 -3.98 0.58
N HIS A 53 7.59 -4.71 -0.49
CA HIS A 53 8.24 -6.00 -0.78
C HIS A 53 9.70 -5.86 -1.22
N GLU A 54 10.02 -4.81 -1.98
CA GLU A 54 11.33 -4.71 -2.64
C GLU A 54 12.33 -3.75 -2.00
N ASN A 55 11.86 -2.65 -1.41
CA ASN A 55 12.70 -1.65 -0.76
C ASN A 55 11.93 -0.95 0.38
N PRO A 56 11.68 -1.66 1.50
CA PRO A 56 10.88 -1.15 2.62
C PRO A 56 11.43 0.14 3.26
N THR A 57 12.74 0.41 3.13
CA THR A 57 13.37 1.63 3.66
C THR A 57 12.96 2.90 2.93
N LYS A 58 12.42 2.78 1.71
CA LYS A 58 11.91 3.89 0.90
C LYS A 58 10.48 4.30 1.23
N CYS A 59 9.80 3.58 2.13
CA CYS A 59 8.47 3.95 2.63
C CYS A 59 8.56 5.04 3.72
N PHE A 60 9.23 6.15 3.44
CA PHE A 60 9.59 7.20 4.41
C PHE A 60 8.38 7.89 5.08
N TRP A 61 7.20 7.78 4.48
CA TRP A 61 5.97 8.37 5.01
C TRP A 61 5.31 7.51 6.11
N MET A 62 5.79 6.28 6.33
CA MET A 62 5.40 5.42 7.44
C MET A 62 6.59 5.22 8.38
N LYS A 63 6.33 5.19 9.69
CA LYS A 63 7.38 4.92 10.69
C LYS A 63 7.94 3.50 10.55
N MET A 64 7.11 2.59 10.07
CA MET A 64 7.44 1.19 9.83
C MET A 64 6.66 0.74 8.58
N PRO A 65 7.31 0.05 7.62
CA PRO A 65 6.64 -0.51 6.46
C PRO A 65 5.81 -1.72 6.91
N VAL A 66 4.57 -1.44 7.29
CA VAL A 66 3.63 -2.38 7.94
C VAL A 66 3.42 -3.67 7.15
N HIS A 67 3.30 -3.62 5.83
CA HIS A 67 3.12 -4.80 4.99
C HIS A 67 4.41 -5.64 4.90
N TYR A 68 5.57 -4.98 4.84
CA TYR A 68 6.85 -5.69 4.87
C TYR A 68 7.01 -6.47 6.16
N VAL A 69 6.79 -5.82 7.31
CA VAL A 69 6.89 -6.48 8.62
C VAL A 69 5.80 -7.54 8.81
N HIS A 70 4.63 -7.35 8.17
CA HIS A 70 3.56 -8.34 8.17
C HIS A 70 4.03 -9.68 7.62
N HIS A 71 4.68 -9.65 6.47
CA HIS A 71 5.24 -10.85 5.87
C HIS A 71 6.50 -11.34 6.60
N LYS A 72 7.46 -10.45 6.89
CA LYS A 72 8.75 -10.83 7.48
C LYS A 72 8.60 -11.54 8.83
N TYR A 73 7.68 -11.07 9.68
CA TYR A 73 7.51 -11.58 11.04
C TYR A 73 6.20 -12.36 11.25
N GLY A 74 5.48 -12.71 10.18
CA GLY A 74 4.26 -13.52 10.26
C GLY A 74 3.15 -12.88 11.08
N MET A 75 2.87 -11.60 10.87
CA MET A 75 1.88 -10.83 11.65
C MET A 75 0.44 -11.08 11.17
N TRP A 76 -0.04 -12.31 11.21
CA TRP A 76 -1.36 -12.71 10.68
C TRP A 76 -2.57 -11.93 11.24
N HIS A 77 -2.39 -11.24 12.36
CA HIS A 77 -3.43 -10.42 13.02
C HIS A 77 -3.07 -8.93 13.16
N HIS A 78 -1.98 -8.46 12.55
CA HIS A 78 -1.47 -7.10 12.72
C HIS A 78 -0.87 -6.52 11.43
N ASN A 79 -0.75 -5.19 11.38
CA ASN A 79 -0.01 -4.44 10.36
C ASN A 79 -0.50 -4.73 8.92
N PHE A 80 -1.80 -4.62 8.69
CA PHE A 80 -2.42 -4.97 7.40
C PHE A 80 -2.25 -3.91 6.31
N GLY A 81 -1.93 -2.68 6.68
CA GLY A 81 -1.86 -1.54 5.77
C GLY A 81 -0.89 -1.76 4.61
N LEU A 82 -1.29 -1.31 3.42
CA LEU A 82 -0.46 -1.37 2.20
C LEU A 82 0.15 -0.02 1.83
N ALA A 83 -0.66 1.04 1.91
CA ALA A 83 -0.24 2.39 1.53
C ALA A 83 0.10 3.25 2.75
N VAL A 84 -0.67 3.08 3.83
CA VAL A 84 -0.58 3.83 5.09
C VAL A 84 -0.86 2.88 6.26
N ASP A 85 -0.39 3.24 7.44
CA ASP A 85 -0.58 2.53 8.71
C ASP A 85 -1.75 3.10 9.56
N TRP A 86 -2.41 4.16 9.07
CA TRP A 86 -3.44 4.88 9.83
C TRP A 86 -4.59 3.97 10.26
N TRP A 87 -5.03 3.09 9.37
CA TRP A 87 -6.12 2.16 9.66
C TRP A 87 -5.72 1.11 10.69
N ASP A 88 -4.45 0.68 10.70
CA ASP A 88 -3.96 -0.21 11.73
C ASP A 88 -3.99 0.45 13.12
N HIS A 89 -3.73 1.75 13.19
CA HIS A 89 -3.90 2.51 14.44
C HIS A 89 -5.38 2.65 14.84
N VAL A 90 -6.25 3.01 13.89
CA VAL A 90 -7.69 3.20 14.15
C VAL A 90 -8.35 1.91 14.62
N PHE A 91 -8.03 0.77 14.01
CA PHE A 91 -8.62 -0.53 14.31
C PHE A 91 -7.84 -1.35 15.34
N GLY A 92 -6.76 -0.80 15.92
CA GLY A 92 -5.99 -1.46 16.97
C GLY A 92 -5.17 -2.66 16.49
N THR A 93 -4.86 -2.74 15.20
CA THR A 93 -4.05 -3.81 14.59
C THR A 93 -2.60 -3.40 14.39
N TYR A 94 -2.21 -2.16 14.71
CA TYR A 94 -0.82 -1.72 14.66
C TYR A 94 0.01 -2.38 15.76
N LYS A 95 1.08 -3.08 15.38
CA LYS A 95 2.02 -3.72 16.30
C LYS A 95 3.45 -3.31 15.95
N PRO A 96 4.08 -2.41 16.74
CA PRO A 96 5.44 -1.96 16.47
C PRO A 96 6.44 -3.11 16.65
N VAL A 97 7.44 -3.15 15.79
CA VAL A 97 8.60 -4.05 15.90
C VAL A 97 9.86 -3.31 15.46
N GLU A 98 11.00 -3.68 16.05
CA GLU A 98 12.31 -3.28 15.55
C GLU A 98 12.56 -4.01 14.23
N TRP A 99 12.42 -3.29 13.12
CA TRP A 99 12.44 -3.87 11.77
C TRP A 99 13.68 -3.49 10.95
N LEU A 100 14.29 -2.35 11.26
CA LEU A 100 15.41 -1.79 10.52
C LEU A 100 16.71 -2.35 11.09
N THR A 101 17.26 -3.38 10.43
CA THR A 101 18.53 -4.01 10.80
C THR A 101 19.64 -3.66 9.80
N GLU A 102 20.87 -4.12 10.07
CA GLU A 102 21.97 -4.00 9.12
C GLU A 102 21.65 -4.63 7.76
N GLU A 103 20.83 -5.70 7.74
CA GLU A 103 20.37 -6.34 6.50
C GLU A 103 19.62 -5.35 5.62
N GLU A 104 18.57 -4.69 6.14
CA GLU A 104 17.78 -3.71 5.40
C GLU A 104 18.59 -2.48 5.00
N LEU A 105 19.51 -2.03 5.86
CA LEU A 105 20.38 -0.89 5.59
C LEU A 105 21.44 -1.19 4.52
N SER A 106 21.83 -2.46 4.38
CA SER A 106 22.80 -2.91 3.38
C SER A 106 22.19 -3.19 2.00
N GLN A 107 20.85 -3.17 1.87
CA GLN A 107 20.19 -3.38 0.58
C GLN A 107 20.59 -2.28 -0.41
N GLY A 108 21.01 -2.70 -1.61
CA GLY A 108 21.46 -1.77 -2.65
C GLY A 108 20.38 -0.75 -3.01
N ASP A 109 20.81 0.45 -3.41
CA ASP A 109 19.92 1.57 -3.72
C ASP A 109 19.15 1.34 -5.03
N ARG A 110 18.15 0.44 -5.00
CA ARG A 110 17.20 0.27 -6.10
C ARG A 110 16.32 1.50 -6.15
N ASN A 111 16.40 2.27 -7.23
CA ASN A 111 15.63 3.49 -7.39
C ASN A 111 14.11 3.19 -7.36
N TYR A 112 13.29 4.18 -7.01
CA TYR A 112 11.82 4.13 -6.96
C TYR A 112 11.16 3.64 -8.27
N LEU A 113 11.88 3.70 -9.39
CA LEU A 113 11.43 3.22 -10.71
C LEU A 113 11.83 1.76 -11.01
N GLN A 114 12.75 1.19 -10.23
CA GLN A 114 13.26 -0.18 -10.42
C GLN A 114 12.42 -1.24 -9.71
N LEU A 115 11.18 -0.91 -9.34
CA LEU A 115 10.20 -1.87 -8.85
C LEU A 115 9.76 -2.81 -9.98
N ARG A 116 9.30 -4.00 -9.62
CA ARG A 116 8.55 -4.84 -10.54
C ARG A 116 7.20 -4.18 -10.87
N TRP A 117 7.00 -3.85 -12.14
CA TRP A 117 5.78 -3.20 -12.61
C TRP A 117 4.72 -4.18 -13.11
N TRP A 118 5.09 -5.39 -13.51
CA TRP A 118 4.22 -6.44 -14.08
C TRP A 118 4.61 -7.83 -13.57
#